data_AF-A0A1J1J757-F1
#
_entry.id   AF-A0A1J1J757-F1
#
_cell.length_a   1.000
_cell.length_b   1.000
_cell.length_c   1.000
_cell.angle_alpha   90.00
_cell.angle_beta   90.00
_cell.angle_gamma   90.00
#
_symmetry.space_group_name_H-M   'P 1'
#
loop_
_entity.id
_entity.type
_entity.pdbx_description
1 polymer ?
#
loop_
_entity_poly.entity_id
_entity_poly.type
_entity_poly.pdbx_seq_one_letter_code
_entity_poly.pdbx_strand_id
1 'polypeptide(L)'
;MSELVEDFLAREKDGLSGLEKEIPSAFQENGDISANNYCEDDQDESYVKPQSADVPEKIRKWREEQQTRLHDKDIAEEKAKNILRKQAEKELEDWYKRHEETITKTKTLNRNAEKENIAEADEIEPGTEWERIAKLCDFSQSTKGSKSVKDNSRMRSIILQLKQSPMEREKS
;
A
#
# COMPACT_ATOMS: atom_id res chain seq x y z
N MET A 1 3.64 -7.97 3.93
CA MET A 1 3.29 -6.55 3.72
C MET A 1 4.00 -5.64 4.72
N SER A 2 4.13 -6.02 6.00
CA SER A 2 4.89 -5.22 6.98
C SER A 2 6.40 -5.15 6.70
N GLU A 3 7.05 -6.26 6.38
CA GLU A 3 8.51 -6.30 6.15
C GLU A 3 8.96 -5.45 4.95
N LEU A 4 8.16 -5.37 3.89
CA LEU A 4 8.48 -4.58 2.70
C LEU A 4 8.39 -3.07 2.95
N VAL A 5 7.44 -2.67 3.79
CA VAL A 5 7.26 -1.27 4.21
C VAL A 5 8.34 -0.87 5.21
N GLU A 6 8.75 -1.79 6.09
CA GLU A 6 9.88 -1.61 7.00
C GLU A 6 11.20 -1.47 6.25
N ASP A 7 11.45 -2.30 5.23
CA ASP A 7 12.64 -2.18 4.37
C ASP A 7 12.67 -0.87 3.56
N PHE A 8 11.51 -0.40 3.08
CA PHE A 8 11.41 0.89 2.38
C PHE A 8 11.71 2.07 3.32
N LEU A 9 11.13 2.06 4.54
CA LEU A 9 11.37 3.08 5.56
C LEU A 9 12.83 3.09 6.03
N ALA A 10 13.45 1.91 6.18
CA ALA A 10 14.86 1.81 6.56
C ALA A 10 15.79 2.34 5.47
N ARG A 11 15.48 2.07 4.18
CA ARG A 11 16.25 2.57 3.03
C ARG A 11 16.21 4.11 2.92
N GLU A 12 15.05 4.73 3.12
CA GLU A 12 14.93 6.20 3.06
C GLU A 12 15.63 6.88 4.24
N LYS A 13 15.57 6.27 5.44
CA LYS A 13 16.19 6.82 6.65
C LYS A 13 17.73 6.90 6.54
N ASP A 14 18.34 5.93 5.87
CA ASP A 14 19.79 5.91 5.65
C ASP A 14 20.23 6.99 4.64
N GLY A 15 19.42 7.21 3.58
CA GLY A 15 19.65 8.27 2.57
C GLY A 15 19.49 9.70 3.11
N LEU A 16 18.60 9.91 4.09
CA LEU A 16 18.41 11.21 4.76
C LEU A 16 19.48 11.51 5.82
N SER A 17 20.10 10.49 6.42
CA SER A 17 21.11 10.68 7.49
C SER A 17 22.41 11.34 7.01
N GLY A 18 22.68 11.33 5.70
CA GLY A 18 23.86 11.95 5.08
C GLY A 18 23.69 13.44 4.76
N LEU A 19 22.46 13.96 4.73
CA LEU A 19 22.17 15.35 4.33
C LEU A 19 22.32 16.38 5.47
N GLU A 20 22.37 15.93 6.72
CA GLU A 20 22.49 16.82 7.89
C GLU A 20 23.95 17.21 8.20
N LYS A 21 24.95 16.54 7.61
CA LYS A 21 26.37 16.67 8.01
C LYS A 21 27.23 17.58 7.12
N GLU A 22 26.71 18.11 6.01
CA GLU A 22 27.49 18.97 5.09
C GLU A 22 26.82 20.30 4.77
N ILE A 23 26.27 20.98 5.79
CA ILE A 23 26.17 22.45 5.74
C ILE A 23 27.40 22.99 6.47
N PRO A 24 28.38 23.60 5.78
CA PRO A 24 29.44 24.34 6.46
C PRO A 24 28.81 25.41 7.34
N SER A 25 29.03 25.29 8.65
CA SER A 25 28.69 26.28 9.68
C SER A 25 29.53 27.56 9.47
N ALA A 26 29.20 28.35 8.46
CA ALA A 26 29.76 29.67 8.21
C ALA A 26 28.69 30.78 8.23
N PHE A 27 27.49 30.48 8.72
CA PHE A 27 26.40 31.46 8.86
C PHE A 27 25.93 31.51 10.30
N GLN A 28 26.79 32.00 11.20
CA GLN A 28 26.35 32.49 12.49
C GLN A 28 27.32 33.55 12.98
N GLU A 29 26.95 34.81 12.74
CA GLU A 29 27.00 35.94 13.68
C GLU A 29 26.98 37.22 12.85
N ASN A 30 25.82 37.86 12.74
CA ASN A 30 25.63 39.32 12.77
C ASN A 30 24.13 39.60 12.84
N GLY A 31 23.78 40.49 13.78
CA GLY A 31 22.46 40.62 14.37
C GLY A 31 21.37 41.21 13.48
N ASP A 32 20.19 41.28 14.10
CA ASP A 32 18.94 41.88 13.62
C ASP A 32 19.14 42.98 12.58
N ILE A 33 18.69 42.72 11.35
CA ILE A 33 18.50 43.77 10.35
C ILE A 33 17.20 44.50 10.73
N SER A 34 17.34 45.48 11.62
CA SER A 34 16.33 46.50 11.82
C SER A 34 16.17 47.26 10.50
N ALA A 35 14.99 47.11 9.89
CA ALA A 35 14.54 47.95 8.81
C ALA A 35 14.36 49.38 9.34
N ASN A 36 15.38 50.22 9.17
CA ASN A 36 15.30 51.66 8.96
C ASN A 36 16.71 52.26 8.96
N ASN A 37 17.22 52.60 7.79
CA ASN A 37 17.85 53.90 7.64
C ASN A 37 17.74 54.35 6.19
N TYR A 38 16.97 55.43 6.03
CA TYR A 38 16.93 56.25 4.84
C TYR A 38 18.35 56.71 4.50
N CYS A 39 18.72 56.60 3.22
CA CYS A 39 19.95 57.15 2.69
C CYS A 39 19.86 58.68 2.69
N GLU A 40 20.71 59.33 3.48
CA GLU A 40 21.07 60.73 3.27
C GLU A 40 22.13 60.80 2.16
N ASP A 41 21.89 61.76 1.29
CA ASP A 41 22.63 62.10 0.07
C ASP A 41 23.98 62.74 0.44
N ASP A 42 25.10 62.13 0.03
CA ASP A 42 26.39 62.82 -0.09
C ASP A 42 27.30 62.12 -1.13
N GLN A 43 27.26 62.72 -2.32
CA GLN A 43 28.26 62.90 -3.37
C GLN A 43 29.52 61.99 -3.45
N ASP A 44 29.64 61.40 -4.65
CA ASP A 44 30.85 61.23 -5.46
C ASP A 44 31.97 60.32 -4.91
N GLU A 45 31.80 59.00 -5.11
CA GLU A 45 32.94 58.08 -5.19
C GLU A 45 32.84 57.29 -6.50
N SER A 46 33.75 57.60 -7.43
CA SER A 46 33.82 57.06 -8.78
C SER A 46 33.73 55.52 -8.79
N TYR A 47 32.62 54.97 -9.28
CA TYR A 47 32.50 53.54 -9.57
C TYR A 47 33.42 53.19 -10.74
N VAL A 48 34.66 52.79 -10.43
CA VAL A 48 35.56 52.17 -11.39
C VAL A 48 35.00 50.78 -11.69
N LYS A 49 34.23 50.68 -12.78
CA LYS A 49 33.83 49.38 -13.35
C LYS A 49 35.12 48.57 -13.57
N PRO A 50 35.32 47.43 -12.89
CA PRO A 50 36.55 46.66 -13.02
C PRO A 50 36.76 46.31 -14.50
N GLN A 51 37.86 46.82 -15.06
CA GLN A 51 38.29 46.48 -16.40
C GLN A 51 38.48 44.96 -16.48
N SER A 52 38.07 44.39 -17.60
CA SER A 52 38.15 42.96 -17.93
C SER A 52 39.59 42.46 -17.83
N ALA A 53 40.01 42.07 -16.63
CA ALA A 53 41.20 41.27 -16.44
C ALA A 53 40.86 39.86 -16.91
N ASP A 54 41.55 39.39 -17.95
CA ASP A 54 41.43 38.02 -18.44
C ASP A 54 41.50 37.05 -17.26
N VAL A 55 40.43 36.26 -17.13
CA VAL A 55 40.26 35.35 -16.00
C VAL A 55 41.46 34.40 -15.98
N PRO A 56 42.21 34.30 -14.87
CA PRO A 56 43.34 33.40 -14.78
C PRO A 56 42.97 31.96 -15.21
N GLU A 57 43.79 31.34 -16.05
CA GLU A 57 43.59 29.99 -16.60
C GLU A 57 43.29 28.92 -15.53
N LYS A 58 43.83 29.08 -14.32
CA LYS A 58 43.55 28.21 -13.18
C LYS A 58 42.08 28.28 -12.73
N ILE A 59 41.51 29.49 -12.71
CA ILE A 59 40.10 29.73 -12.38
C ILE A 59 39.21 29.26 -13.54
N ARG A 60 39.66 29.39 -14.79
CA ARG A 60 38.95 28.82 -15.95
C ARG A 60 38.80 27.30 -15.84
N LYS A 61 39.90 26.58 -15.60
CA LYS A 61 39.89 25.12 -15.39
C LYS A 61 39.04 24.71 -14.19
N TRP A 62 39.11 25.44 -13.08
CA TRP A 62 38.28 25.16 -11.91
C TRP A 62 36.79 25.37 -12.18
N ARG A 63 36.40 26.42 -12.92
CA ARG A 63 34.99 26.63 -13.30
C ARG A 63 34.47 25.53 -14.21
N GLU A 64 35.26 25.12 -15.20
CA GLU A 64 34.91 24.01 -16.09
C GLU A 64 34.72 22.70 -15.29
N GLU A 65 35.66 22.36 -14.41
CA GLU A 65 35.58 21.16 -13.57
C GLU A 65 34.39 21.20 -12.59
N GLN A 66 34.13 22.35 -11.96
CA GLN A 66 32.95 22.51 -11.10
C GLN A 66 31.66 22.40 -11.90
N GLN A 67 31.57 23.05 -13.07
CA GLN A 67 30.39 23.00 -13.91
C GLN A 67 30.09 21.58 -14.37
N THR A 68 31.10 20.81 -14.77
CA THR A 68 30.95 19.39 -15.10
C THR A 68 30.46 18.59 -13.89
N ARG A 69 31.04 18.81 -12.71
CA ARG A 69 30.63 18.11 -11.48
C ARG A 69 29.17 18.40 -11.10
N LEU A 70 28.71 19.66 -11.22
CA LEU A 70 27.31 20.00 -10.98
C LEU A 70 26.41 19.30 -12.00
N HIS A 71 26.76 19.35 -13.28
CA HIS A 71 25.98 18.71 -14.33
C HIS A 71 25.85 17.19 -14.14
N ASP A 72 26.93 16.52 -13.72
CA ASP A 72 26.88 15.08 -13.43
C ASP A 72 25.97 14.77 -12.23
N LYS A 73 25.95 15.63 -11.21
CA LYS A 73 25.03 15.52 -10.07
C LYS A 73 23.57 15.73 -10.49
N ASP A 74 23.30 16.76 -11.29
CA ASP A 74 21.95 17.04 -11.80
C ASP A 74 21.41 15.85 -12.62
N ILE A 75 22.27 15.25 -13.46
CA ILE A 75 21.92 14.04 -14.21
C ILE A 75 21.64 12.86 -13.27
N ALA A 76 22.46 12.68 -12.23
CA ALA A 76 22.29 11.59 -11.28
C ALA A 76 20.98 11.73 -10.49
N GLU A 77 20.67 12.94 -10.02
CA GLU A 77 19.40 13.23 -9.34
C GLU A 77 18.20 12.99 -10.26
N GLU A 78 18.23 13.48 -11.50
CA GLU A 78 17.12 13.29 -12.43
C GLU A 78 16.91 11.81 -12.77
N LYS A 79 17.99 11.03 -12.90
CA LYS A 79 17.91 9.57 -13.05
C LYS A 79 17.29 8.91 -11.82
N ALA A 80 17.74 9.25 -10.62
CA ALA A 80 17.21 8.68 -9.38
C ALA A 80 15.71 8.97 -9.23
N LYS A 81 15.31 10.23 -9.51
CA LYS A 81 13.92 10.67 -9.49
C LYS A 81 13.07 9.90 -10.50
N ASN A 82 13.58 9.69 -11.72
CA ASN A 82 12.85 8.93 -12.74
C ASN A 82 12.78 7.43 -12.43
N ILE A 83 13.78 6.86 -11.76
CA ILE A 83 13.71 5.48 -11.25
C ILE A 83 12.63 5.36 -10.19
N LEU A 84 12.59 6.28 -9.21
CA LEU A 84 11.58 6.28 -8.15
C LEU A 84 10.15 6.41 -8.72
N ARG A 85 9.96 7.30 -9.69
CA ARG A 85 8.66 7.45 -10.37
C ARG A 85 8.24 6.17 -11.08
N LYS A 86 9.13 5.56 -11.87
CA LYS A 86 8.84 4.30 -12.57
C LYS A 86 8.57 3.16 -11.61
N GLN A 87 9.27 3.12 -10.49
CA GLN A 87 9.03 2.11 -9.45
C GLN A 87 7.65 2.30 -8.81
N ALA A 88 7.28 3.53 -8.48
CA ALA A 88 5.96 3.83 -7.91
C ALA A 88 4.82 3.52 -8.89
N GLU A 89 4.99 3.86 -10.17
CA GLU A 89 4.04 3.53 -11.24
C GLU A 89 3.88 2.02 -11.40
N LYS A 90 4.99 1.27 -11.44
CA LYS A 90 4.96 -0.19 -11.53
C LYS A 90 4.28 -0.82 -10.31
N GLU A 91 4.58 -0.35 -9.11
CA GLU A 91 3.97 -0.89 -7.88
C GLU A 91 2.46 -0.64 -7.86
N LEU A 92 2.02 0.51 -8.35
CA LEU A 92 0.60 0.83 -8.48
C LEU A 92 -0.08 -0.11 -9.49
N GLU A 93 0.52 -0.33 -10.66
CA GLU A 93 -0.01 -1.25 -11.67
C GLU A 93 -0.06 -2.70 -11.15
N ASP A 94 1.01 -3.15 -10.48
CA ASP A 94 1.07 -4.47 -9.83
C ASP A 94 0.01 -4.61 -8.72
N TRP A 95 -0.32 -3.53 -8.00
CA TRP A 95 -1.41 -3.52 -7.02
C TRP A 95 -2.78 -3.68 -7.68
N TYR A 96 -3.08 -2.91 -8.73
CA TYR A 96 -4.34 -3.02 -9.45
C TYR A 96 -4.54 -4.41 -10.04
N LYS A 97 -3.50 -4.98 -10.66
CA LYS A 97 -3.53 -6.34 -11.20
C LYS A 97 -3.83 -7.38 -10.12
N ARG A 98 -3.12 -7.35 -8.99
CA ARG A 98 -3.37 -8.26 -7.86
C ARG A 98 -4.77 -8.09 -7.29
N HIS A 99 -5.27 -6.86 -7.23
CA HIS A 99 -6.61 -6.57 -6.74
C HIS A 99 -7.68 -7.15 -7.69
N GLU A 100 -7.54 -6.93 -8.99
CA GLU A 100 -8.43 -7.52 -10.00
C GLU A 100 -8.38 -9.05 -9.98
N GLU A 101 -7.20 -9.65 -9.89
CA GLU A 101 -7.06 -11.10 -9.72
C GLU A 101 -7.77 -11.61 -8.46
N THR A 102 -7.69 -10.88 -7.35
CA THR A 102 -8.36 -11.26 -6.09
C THR A 102 -9.87 -11.17 -6.23
N ILE A 103 -10.39 -10.09 -6.84
CA ILE A 103 -11.82 -9.92 -7.10
C ILE A 103 -12.32 -11.01 -8.04
N THR A 104 -11.62 -11.27 -9.13
CA THR A 104 -12.02 -12.29 -10.12
C THR A 104 -12.01 -13.68 -9.50
N LYS A 105 -10.97 -14.04 -8.74
CA LYS A 105 -10.92 -15.29 -7.97
C LYS A 105 -12.08 -15.41 -6.97
N THR A 106 -12.39 -14.35 -6.24
CA THR A 106 -13.51 -14.37 -5.27
C THR A 106 -14.85 -14.54 -5.99
N LYS A 107 -15.07 -13.83 -7.10
CA LYS A 107 -16.27 -13.96 -7.92
C LYS A 107 -16.42 -15.36 -8.49
N THR A 108 -15.34 -15.97 -9.00
CA THR A 108 -15.39 -17.33 -9.55
C THR A 108 -15.64 -18.36 -8.47
N LEU A 109 -15.00 -18.23 -7.31
CA LEU A 109 -15.24 -19.09 -6.14
C LEU A 109 -16.69 -19.01 -5.69
N ASN A 110 -17.25 -17.81 -5.52
CA ASN A 110 -18.66 -17.65 -5.12
C ASN A 110 -19.61 -18.24 -6.16
N ARG A 111 -19.34 -18.03 -7.46
CA ARG A 111 -20.16 -18.61 -8.53
C ARG A 111 -20.08 -20.13 -8.55
N ASN A 112 -18.91 -20.71 -8.30
CA ASN A 112 -18.76 -22.15 -8.26
C ASN A 112 -19.42 -22.75 -7.02
N ALA A 113 -19.24 -22.13 -5.84
CA ALA A 113 -19.90 -22.54 -4.61
C ALA A 113 -21.43 -22.49 -4.76
N GLU A 114 -21.98 -21.46 -5.40
CA GLU A 114 -23.42 -21.38 -5.66
C GLU A 114 -23.89 -22.48 -6.61
N LYS A 115 -23.12 -22.79 -7.66
CA LYS A 115 -23.43 -23.90 -8.57
C LYS A 115 -23.42 -25.25 -7.86
N GLU A 116 -22.45 -25.48 -6.97
CA GLU A 116 -22.37 -26.70 -6.15
C GLU A 116 -23.54 -26.80 -5.19
N ASN A 117 -23.90 -25.69 -4.52
CA ASN A 117 -25.05 -25.61 -3.63
C ASN A 117 -26.38 -25.90 -4.36
N ILE A 118 -26.56 -25.34 -5.57
CA ILE A 118 -27.74 -25.62 -6.40
C ILE A 118 -27.74 -27.09 -6.87
N ALA A 119 -26.61 -27.61 -7.32
CA ALA A 119 -26.51 -29.01 -7.76
C ALA A 119 -26.84 -30.00 -6.62
N GLU A 120 -26.34 -29.73 -5.40
CA GLU A 120 -26.67 -30.53 -4.20
C GLU A 120 -28.17 -30.44 -3.84
N ALA A 121 -28.83 -29.31 -4.15
CA ALA A 121 -30.26 -29.14 -3.92
C ALA A 121 -31.14 -29.86 -4.96
N ASP A 122 -30.72 -29.88 -6.23
CA ASP A 122 -31.45 -30.46 -7.36
C ASP A 122 -31.30 -31.99 -7.49
N GLU A 123 -30.31 -32.59 -6.82
CA GLU A 123 -30.11 -34.05 -6.76
C GLU A 123 -31.17 -34.71 -5.86
N ILE A 124 -32.41 -34.78 -6.36
CA ILE A 124 -33.56 -35.36 -5.66
C ILE A 124 -33.70 -36.83 -6.05
N GLU A 125 -32.89 -37.67 -5.41
CA GLU A 125 -33.09 -39.12 -5.47
C GLU A 125 -34.11 -39.57 -4.40
N PRO A 126 -35.14 -40.37 -4.77
CA PRO A 126 -36.11 -40.91 -3.82
C PRO A 126 -35.40 -41.73 -2.73
N GLY A 127 -35.53 -41.35 -1.45
CA GLY A 127 -34.87 -42.00 -0.32
C GLY A 127 -33.84 -41.14 0.44
N THR A 128 -33.40 -40.01 -0.14
CA THR A 128 -32.42 -39.08 0.47
C THR A 128 -33.07 -37.91 1.23
N GLU A 129 -34.39 -37.90 1.39
CA GLU A 129 -35.13 -36.73 1.86
C GLU A 129 -34.74 -36.33 3.30
N TRP A 130 -34.58 -37.30 4.20
CA TRP A 130 -34.14 -37.04 5.59
C TRP A 130 -32.67 -36.64 5.69
N GLU A 131 -31.82 -37.10 4.78
CA GLU A 131 -30.42 -36.69 4.72
C GLU A 131 -30.30 -35.22 4.32
N ARG A 132 -31.08 -34.75 3.34
CA ARG A 132 -31.13 -33.35 2.94
C ARG A 132 -31.66 -32.44 4.05
N ILE A 133 -32.76 -32.83 4.71
CA ILE A 133 -33.32 -32.07 5.84
C ILE A 133 -32.30 -31.99 7.00
N ALA A 134 -31.59 -33.07 7.28
CA ALA A 134 -30.56 -33.09 8.32
C ALA A 134 -29.36 -32.19 7.97
N LYS A 135 -28.89 -32.17 6.71
CA LYS A 135 -27.79 -31.28 6.27
C LYS A 135 -28.07 -29.79 6.53
N LEU A 136 -29.34 -29.37 6.40
CA LEU A 136 -29.77 -28.00 6.66
C LEU A 136 -29.95 -27.67 8.15
N CYS A 137 -29.93 -28.68 9.02
CA CYS A 137 -30.10 -28.50 10.46
C CYS A 137 -28.76 -28.20 11.15
N ASP A 138 -28.68 -27.06 11.87
CA ASP A 138 -27.54 -26.75 12.73
C ASP A 138 -27.58 -27.57 14.03
N PHE A 139 -26.76 -28.64 14.06
CA PHE A 139 -26.59 -29.51 15.24
C PHE A 139 -25.55 -28.99 16.24
N SER A 140 -24.81 -27.93 15.93
CA SER A 140 -23.75 -27.39 16.82
C SER A 140 -24.30 -26.58 18.00
N GLN A 141 -25.55 -26.11 17.87
CA GLN A 141 -26.23 -25.29 18.88
C GLN A 141 -26.56 -26.03 20.18
N SER A 142 -26.58 -27.36 20.19
CA SER A 142 -26.82 -28.12 21.43
C SER A 142 -25.59 -28.16 22.34
N THR A 143 -24.38 -27.98 21.79
CA THR A 143 -23.11 -28.13 22.53
C THR A 143 -22.50 -26.77 22.93
N LYS A 144 -22.83 -25.69 22.21
CA LYS A 144 -22.32 -24.34 22.48
C LYS A 144 -23.45 -23.33 22.60
N GLY A 145 -24.16 -23.36 23.73
CA GLY A 145 -24.90 -22.24 24.34
C GLY A 145 -25.61 -21.22 23.42
N SER A 146 -26.17 -21.65 22.29
CA SER A 146 -26.82 -20.75 21.33
C SER A 146 -28.22 -20.41 21.83
N LYS A 147 -28.49 -19.13 22.08
CA LYS A 147 -29.76 -18.63 22.64
C LYS A 147 -30.80 -18.47 21.52
N SER A 148 -31.29 -19.59 20.99
CA SER A 148 -32.53 -19.60 20.21
C SER A 148 -33.73 -19.28 21.13
N VAL A 149 -34.64 -18.39 20.71
CA VAL A 149 -35.85 -18.03 21.46
C VAL A 149 -36.80 -19.25 21.62
N LYS A 150 -36.70 -20.24 20.74
CA LYS A 150 -37.51 -21.47 20.77
C LYS A 150 -36.62 -22.70 20.86
N ASP A 151 -37.00 -23.66 21.70
CA ASP A 151 -36.29 -24.93 21.82
C ASP A 151 -36.60 -25.84 20.61
N ASN A 152 -35.59 -26.02 19.75
CA ASN A 152 -35.66 -26.90 18.58
C ASN A 152 -34.97 -28.25 18.82
N SER A 153 -34.55 -28.56 20.06
CA SER A 153 -33.76 -29.76 20.38
C SER A 153 -34.53 -31.05 20.08
N ARG A 154 -35.82 -31.10 20.45
CA ARG A 154 -36.68 -32.25 20.15
C ARG A 154 -36.83 -32.47 18.64
N MET A 155 -37.07 -31.40 17.87
CA MET A 155 -37.18 -31.46 16.42
C MET A 155 -35.89 -31.98 15.78
N ARG A 156 -34.73 -31.44 16.19
CA ARG A 156 -33.42 -31.89 15.70
C ARG A 156 -33.15 -33.36 16.02
N SER A 157 -33.51 -33.82 17.22
CA SER A 157 -33.38 -35.23 17.60
C SER A 157 -34.22 -36.14 16.72
N ILE A 158 -35.46 -35.76 16.40
CA ILE A 158 -36.34 -36.53 15.53
C ILE A 158 -35.78 -36.58 14.10
N ILE A 159 -35.30 -35.45 13.57
CA ILE A 159 -34.68 -35.39 12.24
C ILE A 159 -33.44 -36.28 12.17
N LEU A 160 -32.61 -36.30 13.22
CA LEU A 160 -31.42 -37.15 13.27
C LEU A 160 -31.77 -38.65 13.32
N GLN A 161 -32.82 -39.03 14.06
CA GLN A 161 -33.33 -40.40 14.09
C GLN A 161 -33.83 -40.83 12.71
N LEU A 162 -34.60 -39.99 12.03
CA LEU A 162 -35.15 -40.30 10.71
C LEU A 162 -34.06 -40.38 9.63
N LYS A 163 -32.92 -39.69 9.81
CA LYS A 163 -31.72 -39.89 8.98
C LYS A 163 -31.06 -41.26 9.22
N GLN A 164 -30.96 -41.71 10.48
CA GLN A 164 -30.28 -42.96 10.84
C GLN A 164 -31.16 -44.21 10.61
N SER A 165 -32.48 -44.06 10.69
CA SER A 165 -33.45 -45.13 10.58
C SER A 165 -34.68 -44.61 9.82
N PRO A 166 -34.66 -44.64 8.48
CA PRO A 166 -35.78 -44.19 7.67
C PRO A 166 -36.98 -45.11 7.91
N MET A 167 -38.16 -44.50 8.12
CA MET A 167 -39.40 -45.28 8.30
C MET A 167 -39.78 -45.95 6.97
N GLU A 168 -40.20 -47.22 7.05
CA GLU A 168 -40.68 -47.95 5.87
C GLU A 168 -41.97 -47.31 5.35
N ARG A 169 -41.98 -46.92 4.07
CA ARG A 169 -43.18 -46.41 3.42
C ARG A 169 -44.09 -47.61 3.12
N GLU A 170 -45.13 -47.83 3.92
CA GLU A 170 -46.17 -48.80 3.53
C GLU A 170 -46.84 -48.33 2.23
N LYS A 171 -46.82 -49.19 1.21
CA LYS A 171 -47.50 -48.95 -0.06
C LYS A 171 -49.00 -49.15 0.16
N SER A 172 -49.75 -48.06 0.26
CA SER A 172 -51.22 -48.08 0.23
C SER A 172 -51.75 -48.19 -1.21
#